data_AF-A0A7L2ZUP9-F1
#
_entry.id   AF-A0A7L2ZUP9-F1
#
_cell.length_a   1.000
_cell.length_b   1.000
_cell.length_c   1.000
_cell.angle_alpha   90.00
_cell.angle_beta   90.00
_cell.angle_gamma   90.00
#
_symmetry.space_group_name_H-M   'P 1'
#
loop_
_entity.id
_entity.type
_entity.pdbx_description
1 polymer ?
#
loop_
_entity_poly.entity_id
_entity_poly.type
_entity_poly.pdbx_seq_one_letter_code
_entity_poly.pdbx_strand_id
1 'polypeptide(L)'
;QSEKNGAVKKRRSNQADIPGSLCQEAETCYRLRLPEDFYQFWKFCEELDPEKPSDALVSSVGLKLVGPYDILAGKHKKAKSTDVNFNLHWRFFYDPPEFQTILVGDSRTQYHMGYFRDVPDELPVWVGANEAKKGCVISQVGDNVFAAVKLFLSKKLKEVADKKKNAVLKDIDEKLTRTAKELGYSLDQKTLKMKQRDKKVVTKAFHGAGLVVPVDKNDVGYRELPETNANLKKICKAIVDAPTDEERVKAFAPIQEMLTFVQFANDECDYGMGYELGMDLFCYGSHYFHKTVGQLLPLAYTLLKRNLFAEIIEQHLGNRREEHLDQLAS
;
A
#
# COMPACT_ATOMS: atom_id res chain seq x y z
N GLN A 1 28.36 50.55 18.94
CA GLN A 1 26.98 50.39 18.46
C GLN A 1 27.08 50.19 16.95
N SER A 2 27.08 48.94 16.48
CA SER A 2 25.87 48.18 16.05
C SER A 2 25.40 48.75 14.69
N GLU A 3 25.30 48.01 13.58
CA GLU A 3 24.80 46.65 13.38
C GLU A 3 25.42 46.01 12.12
N LYS A 4 25.81 44.74 12.26
CA LYS A 4 25.97 43.81 11.14
C LYS A 4 24.57 43.34 10.75
N ASN A 5 24.07 43.77 9.60
CA ASN A 5 22.88 43.16 8.98
C ASN A 5 23.25 41.79 8.42
N GLY A 6 23.12 40.76 9.28
CA GLY A 6 23.10 39.37 8.87
C GLY A 6 21.86 39.10 8.03
N ALA A 7 22.06 38.95 6.72
CA ALA A 7 21.04 38.39 5.84
C ALA A 7 20.72 36.96 6.32
N VAL A 8 19.56 36.82 6.95
CA VAL A 8 18.97 35.53 7.29
C VAL A 8 18.75 34.78 5.98
N LYS A 9 19.57 33.75 5.73
CA LYS A 9 19.34 32.78 4.65
C LYS A 9 17.93 32.21 4.82
N LYS A 10 17.05 32.53 3.86
CA LYS A 10 15.75 31.89 3.67
C LYS A 10 15.94 30.36 3.77
N ARG A 11 15.06 29.73 4.55
CA ARG A 11 14.91 28.27 4.76
C ARG A 11 15.27 27.48 3.49
N ARG A 12 16.15 26.48 3.66
CA ARG A 12 16.43 25.43 2.66
C ARG A 12 15.11 24.87 2.11
N SER A 13 15.05 24.67 0.79
CA SER A 13 13.90 24.05 0.13
C SER A 13 13.62 22.70 0.77
N ASN A 14 12.36 22.43 1.14
CA ASN A 14 11.93 21.12 1.65
C ASN A 14 11.92 20.02 0.56
N GLN A 15 12.77 20.12 -0.46
CA GLN A 15 12.91 19.16 -1.55
C GLN A 15 14.20 18.37 -1.36
N ALA A 16 14.12 17.05 -1.49
CA ALA A 16 15.26 16.16 -1.48
C ALA A 16 16.17 16.48 -2.68
N ASP A 17 17.47 16.40 -2.45
CA ASP A 17 18.50 16.60 -3.49
C ASP A 17 18.67 15.33 -4.35
N ILE A 18 17.58 14.89 -4.98
CA ILE A 18 17.55 13.78 -5.94
C ILE A 18 17.51 14.39 -7.34
N PRO A 19 18.31 13.89 -8.31
CA PRO A 19 18.21 14.35 -9.69
C PRO A 19 16.76 14.23 -10.20
N GLY A 20 16.19 15.34 -10.69
CA GLY A 20 14.79 15.37 -11.12
C GLY A 20 14.45 14.34 -12.19
N SER A 21 15.42 13.97 -13.03
CA SER A 21 15.29 12.88 -14.00
C SER A 21 15.05 11.51 -13.35
N LEU A 22 15.67 11.24 -12.21
CA LEU A 22 15.50 9.98 -11.46
C LEU A 22 14.14 9.96 -10.74
N CYS A 23 13.68 11.11 -10.24
CA CYS A 23 12.31 11.23 -9.70
C CYS A 23 11.27 10.93 -10.79
N GLN A 24 11.40 11.57 -11.95
CA GLN A 24 10.53 11.33 -13.11
C GLN A 24 10.59 9.88 -13.58
N GLU A 25 11.76 9.25 -13.59
CA GLU A 25 11.94 7.84 -13.95
C GLU A 25 11.13 6.93 -13.02
N ALA A 26 11.23 7.11 -11.70
CA ALA A 26 10.47 6.31 -10.73
C ALA A 26 8.95 6.50 -10.86
N GLU A 27 8.49 7.73 -11.01
CA GLU A 27 7.06 8.01 -11.20
C GLU A 27 6.53 7.51 -12.55
N THR A 28 7.35 7.53 -13.61
CA THR A 28 6.97 7.03 -14.94
C THR A 28 6.88 5.51 -14.96
N CYS A 29 7.85 4.80 -14.35
CA CYS A 29 7.82 3.34 -14.25
C CYS A 29 6.55 2.82 -13.56
N TYR A 30 6.09 3.51 -12.52
CA TYR A 30 4.91 3.13 -11.75
C TYR A 30 3.61 3.84 -12.18
N ARG A 31 3.70 4.87 -13.03
CA ARG A 31 2.59 5.78 -13.38
C ARG A 31 1.89 6.37 -12.15
N LEU A 32 2.64 6.58 -11.07
CA LEU A 32 2.15 7.08 -9.79
C LEU A 32 3.12 8.12 -9.25
N ARG A 33 2.56 9.23 -8.77
CA ARG A 33 3.34 10.26 -8.08
C ARG A 33 3.83 9.77 -6.73
N LEU A 34 5.07 10.08 -6.38
CA LEU A 34 5.68 9.71 -5.10
C LEU A 34 5.73 10.93 -4.18
N PRO A 35 5.43 10.77 -2.88
CA PRO A 35 5.44 11.89 -1.95
C PRO A 35 6.87 12.28 -1.56
N GLU A 36 7.06 13.49 -1.05
CA GLU A 36 8.39 14.03 -0.73
C GLU A 36 9.14 13.21 0.36
N ASP A 37 8.40 12.63 1.31
CA ASP A 37 8.97 11.80 2.36
C ASP A 37 9.64 10.53 1.80
N PHE A 38 9.18 10.01 0.65
CA PHE A 38 9.83 8.92 -0.06
C PHE A 38 11.28 9.26 -0.43
N TYR A 39 11.49 10.39 -1.09
CA TYR A 39 12.81 10.83 -1.56
C TYR A 39 13.71 11.26 -0.40
N GLN A 40 13.15 11.92 0.62
CA GLN A 40 13.90 12.31 1.81
C GLN A 40 14.31 11.10 2.64
N PHE A 41 13.49 10.05 2.67
CA PHE A 41 13.86 8.81 3.33
C PHE A 41 14.96 8.05 2.57
N TRP A 42 14.98 8.13 1.24
CA TRP A 42 16.14 7.65 0.47
C TRP A 42 17.42 8.37 0.88
N LYS A 43 17.39 9.71 0.97
CA LYS A 43 18.54 10.51 1.44
C LYS A 43 18.98 10.15 2.85
N PHE A 44 18.03 9.94 3.75
CA PHE A 44 18.32 9.45 5.09
C PHE A 44 19.05 8.09 5.06
N CYS A 45 18.62 7.16 4.20
CA CYS A 45 19.30 5.87 4.05
C CYS A 45 20.67 6.00 3.35
N GLU A 46 20.84 6.92 2.40
CA GLU A 46 22.15 7.23 1.80
C GLU A 46 23.14 7.76 2.84
N GLU A 47 22.70 8.55 3.81
CA GLU A 47 23.56 9.01 4.92
C GLU A 47 23.96 7.87 5.87
N LEU A 48 23.12 6.86 6.02
CA LEU A 48 23.40 5.69 6.86
C LEU A 48 24.36 4.70 6.18
N ASP A 49 24.16 4.45 4.89
CA ASP A 49 25.00 3.58 4.07
C ASP A 49 25.06 4.14 2.63
N PRO A 50 26.11 4.93 2.30
CA PRO A 50 26.27 5.50 0.96
C PRO A 50 26.51 4.47 -0.14
N GLU A 51 27.03 3.28 0.21
CA GLU A 51 27.33 2.24 -0.78
C GLU A 51 26.09 1.43 -1.13
N LYS A 52 25.23 1.13 -0.15
CA LYS A 52 24.00 0.36 -0.33
C LYS A 52 22.81 0.97 0.41
N PRO A 53 22.29 2.13 -0.05
CA PRO A 53 21.19 2.81 0.63
C PRO A 53 19.94 1.94 0.78
N SER A 54 19.65 1.06 -0.20
CA SER A 54 18.48 0.16 -0.11
C SER A 54 18.55 -0.84 1.04
N ASP A 55 19.77 -1.16 1.47
CA ASP A 55 20.05 -2.21 2.45
C ASP A 55 20.49 -1.61 3.81
N ALA A 56 20.52 -0.27 3.94
CA ALA A 56 21.04 0.45 5.11
C ALA A 56 20.38 0.04 6.44
N LEU A 57 19.14 -0.45 6.39
CA LEU A 57 18.36 -0.86 7.56
C LEU A 57 18.29 -2.39 7.74
N VAL A 58 18.89 -3.19 6.87
CA VAL A 58 18.72 -4.66 6.85
C VAL A 58 19.39 -5.31 8.06
N SER A 59 20.66 -4.99 8.33
CA SER A 59 21.43 -5.65 9.40
C SER A 59 20.95 -5.28 10.81
N SER A 60 20.42 -4.07 10.97
CA SER A 60 19.97 -3.49 12.24
C SER A 60 18.47 -3.68 12.44
N VAL A 61 17.67 -3.10 11.56
CA VAL A 61 16.20 -3.03 11.64
C VAL A 61 15.54 -4.23 10.97
N GLY A 62 16.21 -4.92 10.04
CA GLY A 62 15.62 -6.02 9.28
C GLY A 62 14.58 -5.54 8.27
N LEU A 63 14.72 -4.31 7.78
CA LEU A 63 13.91 -3.74 6.71
C LEU A 63 14.79 -3.45 5.51
N LYS A 64 14.27 -3.73 4.32
CA LYS A 64 14.90 -3.43 3.03
C LYS A 64 14.00 -2.50 2.23
N LEU A 65 14.58 -1.46 1.63
CA LEU A 65 13.89 -0.59 0.68
C LEU A 65 13.78 -1.28 -0.67
N VAL A 66 12.57 -1.32 -1.21
CA VAL A 66 12.22 -2.03 -2.45
C VAL A 66 11.20 -1.25 -3.29
N GLY A 67 10.80 -1.81 -4.42
CA GLY A 67 9.74 -1.25 -5.27
C GLY A 67 10.23 0.01 -5.96
N PRO A 68 9.60 1.20 -5.77
CA PRO A 68 10.11 2.43 -6.35
C PRO A 68 11.52 2.80 -5.87
N TYR A 69 11.97 2.31 -4.70
CA TYR A 69 13.37 2.49 -4.29
C TYR A 69 14.36 1.67 -5.14
N ASP A 70 13.93 0.58 -5.77
CA ASP A 70 14.77 -0.19 -6.67
C ASP A 70 15.11 0.60 -7.95
N ILE A 71 14.26 1.57 -8.33
CA ILE A 71 14.52 2.54 -9.40
C ILE A 71 15.60 3.53 -8.97
N LEU A 72 15.49 4.09 -7.75
CA LEU A 72 16.50 5.01 -7.21
C LEU A 72 17.87 4.32 -7.07
N ALA A 73 17.87 3.04 -6.70
CA ALA A 73 19.06 2.20 -6.64
C ALA A 73 19.61 1.79 -8.03
N GLY A 74 18.92 2.14 -9.12
CA GLY A 74 19.29 1.82 -10.49
C GLY A 74 19.24 0.32 -10.82
N LYS A 75 18.49 -0.49 -10.06
CA LYS A 75 18.41 -1.95 -10.25
C LYS A 75 17.69 -2.31 -11.54
N HIS A 76 16.69 -1.53 -11.94
CA HIS A 76 15.95 -1.76 -13.19
C HIS A 76 16.81 -1.61 -14.44
N LYS A 77 17.86 -0.78 -14.40
CA LYS A 77 18.83 -0.62 -15.51
C LYS A 77 19.71 -1.87 -15.71
N LYS A 78 19.75 -2.76 -14.73
CA LYS A 78 20.51 -4.01 -14.76
C LYS A 78 19.63 -5.24 -14.98
N ALA A 79 18.31 -5.05 -15.09
CA ALA A 79 17.39 -6.14 -15.31
C ALA A 79 17.64 -6.79 -16.68
N LYS A 80 17.59 -8.13 -16.72
CA LYS A 80 17.76 -8.88 -17.98
C LYS A 80 16.58 -8.69 -18.93
N SER A 81 15.38 -8.49 -18.38
CA SER A 81 14.17 -8.24 -19.15
C SER A 81 14.00 -6.74 -19.38
N THR A 82 13.70 -6.35 -20.62
CA THR A 82 13.29 -4.99 -20.97
C THR A 82 11.79 -4.76 -20.73
N ASP A 83 11.02 -5.81 -20.45
CA ASP A 83 9.58 -5.77 -20.23
C ASP A 83 9.27 -6.11 -18.76
N VAL A 84 9.66 -5.20 -17.86
CA VAL A 84 9.38 -5.33 -16.42
C VAL A 84 8.00 -4.77 -16.13
N ASN A 85 7.12 -5.61 -15.61
CA ASN A 85 5.83 -5.15 -15.12
C ASN A 85 5.95 -4.59 -13.69
N PHE A 86 6.13 -3.27 -13.56
CA PHE A 86 6.22 -2.59 -12.26
C PHE A 86 4.93 -2.64 -11.45
N ASN A 87 3.76 -2.85 -12.07
CA ASN A 87 2.52 -3.05 -11.32
C ASN A 87 2.58 -4.29 -10.43
N LEU A 88 3.41 -5.29 -10.79
CA LEU A 88 3.59 -6.54 -10.04
C LEU A 88 4.90 -6.58 -9.24
N HIS A 89 5.77 -5.59 -9.40
CA HIS A 89 7.05 -5.51 -8.69
C HIS A 89 6.82 -5.27 -7.19
N TRP A 90 7.15 -6.29 -6.38
CA TRP A 90 6.90 -6.36 -4.94
C TRP A 90 5.43 -6.25 -4.54
N ARG A 91 4.50 -6.62 -5.44
CA ARG A 91 3.09 -6.74 -5.10
C ARG A 91 2.83 -8.09 -4.44
N PHE A 92 2.49 -8.08 -3.16
CA PHE A 92 2.15 -9.29 -2.41
C PHE A 92 0.73 -9.74 -2.72
N PHE A 93 0.46 -11.00 -2.38
CA PHE A 93 -0.80 -11.69 -2.71
C PHE A 93 -2.06 -10.90 -2.29
N TYR A 94 -2.01 -10.22 -1.14
CA TYR A 94 -3.13 -9.46 -0.59
C TYR A 94 -3.03 -7.95 -0.83
N ASP A 95 -2.07 -7.48 -1.62
CA ASP A 95 -1.91 -6.05 -1.90
C ASP A 95 -2.95 -5.61 -2.92
N PRO A 96 -3.96 -4.81 -2.50
CA PRO A 96 -4.92 -4.28 -3.45
C PRO A 96 -4.24 -3.18 -4.30
N PRO A 97 -4.83 -2.77 -5.43
CA PRO A 97 -4.22 -1.77 -6.32
C PRO A 97 -3.80 -0.45 -5.64
N GLU A 98 -4.50 -0.06 -4.58
CA GLU A 98 -4.25 1.12 -3.75
C GLU A 98 -2.91 1.04 -3.01
N PHE A 99 -2.44 -0.17 -2.73
CA PHE A 99 -1.26 -0.44 -1.93
C PHE A 99 -0.03 -0.65 -2.82
N GLN A 100 0.98 0.21 -2.63
CA GLN A 100 2.26 0.15 -3.33
C GLN A 100 3.39 -0.10 -2.32
N THR A 101 3.93 -1.31 -2.32
CA THR A 101 5.04 -1.71 -1.44
C THR A 101 6.28 -0.85 -1.65
N ILE A 102 6.88 -0.42 -0.54
CA ILE A 102 8.13 0.35 -0.50
C ILE A 102 9.18 -0.25 0.43
N LEU A 103 8.77 -1.09 1.40
CA LEU A 103 9.67 -1.74 2.36
C LEU A 103 9.26 -3.19 2.55
N VAL A 104 10.23 -4.09 2.68
CA VAL A 104 10.01 -5.50 3.07
C VAL A 104 10.80 -5.84 4.32
N GLY A 105 10.23 -6.71 5.16
CA GLY A 105 10.81 -7.17 6.43
C GLY A 105 10.91 -8.69 6.52
N ASP A 106 10.36 -9.28 7.60
CA ASP A 106 10.43 -10.73 7.83
C ASP A 106 9.76 -11.51 6.70
N SER A 107 10.57 -12.22 5.92
CA SER A 107 10.09 -13.02 4.78
C SER A 107 9.21 -14.19 5.20
N ARG A 108 9.34 -14.69 6.44
CA ARG A 108 8.53 -15.82 6.95
C ARG A 108 7.06 -15.45 7.10
N THR A 109 6.79 -14.22 7.51
CA THR A 109 5.41 -13.70 7.59
C THR A 109 5.03 -12.85 6.39
N GLN A 110 6.00 -12.61 5.50
CA GLN A 110 5.90 -11.65 4.40
C GLN A 110 5.48 -10.26 4.91
N TYR A 111 6.10 -9.83 6.01
CA TYR A 111 5.89 -8.49 6.52
C TYR A 111 6.42 -7.47 5.51
N HIS A 112 5.61 -6.49 5.17
CA HIS A 112 5.99 -5.41 4.27
C HIS A 112 5.17 -4.16 4.55
N MET A 113 5.66 -3.01 4.08
CA MET A 113 4.98 -1.72 4.18
C MET A 113 4.84 -1.08 2.81
N GLY A 114 3.77 -0.33 2.62
CA GLY A 114 3.44 0.30 1.35
C GLY A 114 2.65 1.58 1.52
N TYR A 115 2.78 2.47 0.55
CA TYR A 115 1.91 3.64 0.43
C TYR A 115 0.51 3.21 0.03
N PHE A 116 -0.51 3.76 0.68
CA PHE A 116 -1.92 3.54 0.32
C PHE A 116 -2.50 4.78 -0.37
N ARG A 117 -3.07 4.62 -1.56
CA ARG A 117 -3.70 5.69 -2.36
C ARG A 117 -5.16 5.35 -2.64
N ASP A 118 -6.08 6.23 -2.27
CA ASP A 118 -7.50 6.07 -2.60
C ASP A 118 -7.76 6.28 -4.10
N VAL A 119 -6.96 7.14 -4.75
CA VAL A 119 -7.05 7.51 -6.17
C VAL A 119 -5.63 7.53 -6.75
N PRO A 120 -5.39 6.96 -7.95
CA PRO A 120 -4.04 6.85 -8.51
C PRO A 120 -3.37 8.21 -8.79
N ASP A 121 -4.15 9.22 -9.14
CA ASP A 121 -3.65 10.58 -9.45
C ASP A 121 -3.33 11.41 -8.20
N GLU A 122 -3.68 10.92 -7.01
CA GLU A 122 -3.43 11.57 -5.73
C GLU A 122 -2.19 11.00 -5.03
N LEU A 123 -1.66 11.80 -4.09
CA LEU A 123 -0.58 11.32 -3.22
C LEU A 123 -1.12 10.29 -2.20
N PRO A 124 -0.25 9.43 -1.66
CA PRO A 124 -0.62 8.51 -0.60
C PRO A 124 -1.31 9.20 0.57
N VAL A 125 -2.37 8.58 1.09
CA VAL A 125 -3.09 9.07 2.27
C VAL A 125 -2.40 8.66 3.58
N TRP A 126 -1.65 7.54 3.54
CA TRP A 126 -0.85 7.03 4.66
C TRP A 126 0.04 5.85 4.22
N VAL A 127 0.89 5.35 5.14
CA VAL A 127 1.67 4.12 4.98
C VAL A 127 1.01 2.99 5.75
N GLY A 128 0.80 1.86 5.07
CA GLY A 128 0.24 0.64 5.63
C GLY A 128 1.28 -0.44 5.85
N ALA A 129 0.96 -1.42 6.69
CA ALA A 129 1.73 -2.64 6.86
C ALA A 129 0.83 -3.87 6.79
N ASN A 130 1.32 -4.93 6.14
CA ASN A 130 0.65 -6.22 6.05
C ASN A 130 1.65 -7.37 6.28
N GLU A 131 1.15 -8.52 6.73
CA GLU A 131 1.86 -9.80 6.78
C GLU A 131 1.11 -10.79 5.89
N ALA A 132 1.51 -10.90 4.62
CA ALA A 132 0.69 -11.58 3.60
C ALA A 132 0.49 -13.08 3.89
N LYS A 133 1.40 -13.73 4.63
CA LYS A 133 1.21 -15.12 5.08
C LYS A 133 0.21 -15.27 6.24
N LYS A 134 -0.21 -14.18 6.89
CA LYS A 134 -1.21 -14.18 7.97
C LYS A 134 -2.60 -13.76 7.50
N GLY A 135 -2.70 -13.02 6.40
CA GLY A 135 -3.99 -12.63 5.80
C GLY A 135 -3.97 -11.23 5.19
N CYS A 136 -5.15 -10.71 4.89
CA CYS A 136 -5.34 -9.48 4.10
C CYS A 136 -5.42 -8.17 4.90
N VAL A 137 -5.30 -8.21 6.23
CA VAL A 137 -5.47 -7.01 7.06
C VAL A 137 -4.31 -6.04 6.85
N ILE A 138 -4.63 -4.78 6.54
CA ILE A 138 -3.66 -3.69 6.38
C ILE A 138 -3.75 -2.77 7.59
N SER A 139 -2.67 -2.68 8.34
CA SER A 139 -2.55 -1.80 9.51
C SER A 139 -2.02 -0.43 9.11
N GLN A 140 -2.66 0.65 9.54
CA GLN A 140 -2.15 2.01 9.35
C GLN A 140 -0.98 2.28 10.31
N VAL A 141 0.18 2.67 9.75
CA VAL A 141 1.44 2.89 10.48
C VAL A 141 2.01 4.30 10.22
N GLY A 142 1.16 5.32 10.34
CA GLY A 142 1.55 6.72 10.13
C GLY A 142 1.28 7.23 8.71
N ASP A 143 1.38 8.55 8.52
CA ASP A 143 1.08 9.21 7.24
C ASP A 143 2.30 9.45 6.34
N ASN A 144 3.47 8.96 6.75
CA ASN A 144 4.74 9.07 6.04
C ASN A 144 5.68 7.90 6.41
N VAL A 145 6.69 7.63 5.59
CA VAL A 145 7.60 6.49 5.77
C VAL A 145 8.48 6.61 7.02
N PHE A 146 8.82 7.82 7.45
CA PHE A 146 9.57 8.02 8.70
C PHE A 146 8.74 7.54 9.92
N ALA A 147 7.46 7.91 9.99
CA ALA A 147 6.56 7.44 11.03
C ALA A 147 6.43 5.91 11.03
N ALA A 148 6.28 5.31 9.84
CA ALA A 148 6.14 3.85 9.69
C ALA A 148 7.36 3.11 10.23
N VAL A 149 8.56 3.54 9.84
CA VAL A 149 9.81 2.93 10.30
C VAL A 149 10.05 3.19 11.79
N LYS A 150 9.69 4.37 12.31
CA LYS A 150 9.75 4.66 13.75
C LYS A 150 8.87 3.73 14.58
N LEU A 151 7.63 3.51 14.15
CA LEU A 151 6.68 2.65 14.85
C LEU A 151 7.17 1.19 14.84
N PHE A 152 7.72 0.74 13.71
CA PHE A 152 8.35 -0.57 13.61
C PHE A 152 9.57 -0.70 14.54
N LEU A 153 10.47 0.29 14.54
CA LEU A 153 11.61 0.36 15.45
C LEU A 153 11.18 0.31 16.92
N SER A 154 10.16 1.08 17.28
CA SER A 154 9.62 1.13 18.64
C SER A 154 9.07 -0.22 19.11
N LYS A 155 8.44 -0.99 18.21
CA LYS A 155 8.01 -2.36 18.49
C LYS A 155 9.22 -3.28 18.64
N LYS A 156 10.17 -3.23 17.70
CA LYS A 156 11.37 -4.09 17.70
C LYS A 156 12.25 -3.86 18.94
N LEU A 157 12.39 -2.61 19.40
CA LEU A 157 13.13 -2.26 20.62
C LEU A 157 12.57 -2.92 21.89
N LYS A 158 11.27 -3.22 21.92
CA LYS A 158 10.62 -3.94 23.03
C LYS A 158 10.84 -5.46 22.96
N GLU A 159 11.08 -5.99 21.76
CA GLU A 159 11.26 -7.43 21.52
C GLU A 159 12.74 -7.87 21.63
N VAL A 160 13.68 -6.99 21.32
CA VAL A 160 15.12 -7.31 21.31
C VAL A 160 15.75 -7.16 22.70
N ALA A 161 16.10 -8.29 23.31
CA ALA A 161 16.81 -8.35 24.60
C ALA A 161 18.34 -8.13 24.49
N ASP A 162 18.93 -8.30 23.31
CA ASP A 162 20.37 -8.12 23.09
C ASP A 162 20.77 -6.64 23.25
N LYS A 163 21.61 -6.33 24.25
CA LYS A 163 22.02 -4.96 24.59
C LYS A 163 22.74 -4.25 23.45
N LYS A 164 23.59 -4.94 22.68
CA LYS A 164 24.36 -4.33 21.59
C LYS A 164 23.45 -3.98 20.41
N LYS A 165 22.57 -4.91 20.02
CA LYS A 165 21.55 -4.65 18.98
C LYS A 165 20.59 -3.56 19.41
N ASN A 166 20.18 -3.53 20.67
CA ASN A 166 19.30 -2.50 21.21
C ASN A 166 19.96 -1.11 21.14
N ALA A 167 21.25 -0.99 21.43
CA ALA A 167 21.98 0.28 21.29
C ALA A 167 22.01 0.79 19.84
N VAL A 168 22.25 -0.09 18.86
CA VAL A 168 22.21 0.27 17.43
C VAL A 168 20.82 0.73 17.01
N LEU A 169 19.76 0.02 17.44
CA LEU A 169 18.38 0.41 17.15
C LEU A 169 18.02 1.78 17.74
N LYS A 170 18.54 2.12 18.93
CA LYS A 170 18.34 3.44 19.54
C LYS A 170 19.04 4.57 18.78
N ASP A 171 20.28 4.36 18.33
CA ASP A 171 20.99 5.36 17.51
C ASP A 171 20.23 5.65 16.21
N ILE A 172 19.69 4.61 15.55
CA ILE A 172 18.86 4.77 14.36
C ILE A 172 17.55 5.50 14.69
N ASP A 173 16.87 5.15 15.78
CA ASP A 173 15.63 5.83 16.21
C ASP A 173 15.87 7.32 16.51
N GLU A 174 16.99 7.66 17.16
CA GLU A 174 17.37 9.05 17.45
C GLU A 174 17.64 9.85 16.17
N LYS A 175 18.43 9.29 15.24
CA LYS A 175 18.69 9.91 13.93
C LYS A 175 17.41 10.11 13.13
N LEU A 176 16.58 9.06 13.03
CA LEU A 176 15.30 9.12 12.34
C LEU A 176 14.38 10.20 12.94
N THR A 177 14.29 10.24 14.28
CA THR A 177 13.44 11.22 14.99
C THR A 177 13.92 12.64 14.77
N ARG A 178 15.23 12.86 14.80
CA ARG A 178 15.82 14.17 14.52
C ARG A 178 15.53 14.59 13.08
N THR A 179 15.79 13.74 12.11
CA THR A 179 15.56 14.03 10.69
C THR A 179 14.08 14.31 10.40
N ALA A 180 13.16 13.49 10.92
CA ALA A 180 11.72 13.71 10.77
C ALA A 180 11.29 15.06 11.36
N LYS A 181 11.82 15.44 12.53
CA LYS A 181 11.54 16.75 13.16
C LYS A 181 12.08 17.92 12.34
N GLU A 182 13.29 17.80 11.79
CA GLU A 182 13.90 18.84 10.93
C GLU A 182 13.11 19.04 9.63
N LEU A 183 12.59 17.95 9.06
CA LEU A 183 11.76 17.96 7.84
C LEU A 183 10.29 18.31 8.10
N GLY A 184 9.85 18.26 9.36
CA GLY A 184 8.49 18.61 9.77
C GLY A 184 7.47 17.48 9.60
N TYR A 185 7.91 16.22 9.60
CA TYR A 185 7.01 15.06 9.55
C TYR A 185 6.49 14.69 10.94
N SER A 186 5.19 14.38 11.00
CA SER A 186 4.62 13.74 12.19
C SER A 186 5.16 12.32 12.32
N LEU A 187 5.35 11.88 13.54
CA LEU A 187 5.73 10.51 13.87
C LEU A 187 4.59 9.75 14.57
N ASP A 188 3.39 10.31 14.54
CA ASP A 188 2.20 9.69 15.13
C ASP A 188 1.73 8.51 14.26
N GLN A 189 1.23 7.45 14.90
CA GLN A 189 0.58 6.35 14.18
C GLN A 189 -0.68 6.78 13.42
N LYS A 190 -1.39 7.79 13.91
CA LYS A 190 -2.67 8.24 13.34
C LYS A 190 -2.78 9.77 13.39
N THR A 191 -2.47 10.43 12.29
CA THR A 191 -2.46 11.89 12.18
C THR A 191 -3.87 12.46 11.99
N LEU A 192 -4.00 13.79 12.11
CA LEU A 192 -5.28 14.48 11.86
C LEU A 192 -5.79 14.27 10.43
N LYS A 193 -4.88 14.23 9.44
CA LYS A 193 -5.24 13.98 8.03
C LYS A 193 -5.84 12.59 7.85
N MET A 194 -5.24 11.58 8.49
CA MET A 194 -5.78 10.20 8.46
C MET A 194 -7.17 10.14 9.11
N LYS A 195 -7.38 10.79 10.25
CA LYS A 195 -8.69 10.88 10.90
C LYS A 195 -9.73 11.63 10.07
N GLN A 196 -9.31 12.64 9.30
CA GLN A 196 -10.19 13.34 8.36
C GLN A 196 -10.58 12.44 7.18
N ARG A 197 -9.63 11.64 6.67
CA ARG A 197 -9.90 10.62 5.65
C ARG A 197 -10.85 9.55 6.16
N ASP A 198 -10.70 9.08 7.40
CA ASP A 198 -11.61 8.10 8.00
C ASP A 198 -13.08 8.54 7.99
N LYS A 199 -13.36 9.84 8.08
CA LYS A 199 -14.73 10.37 7.98
C LYS A 199 -15.34 10.25 6.58
N LYS A 200 -14.51 10.03 5.56
CA LYS A 200 -14.91 9.81 4.16
C LYS A 200 -14.96 8.33 3.77
N VAL A 201 -14.60 7.44 4.71
CA VAL A 201 -14.61 6.00 4.47
C VAL A 201 -16.05 5.52 4.48
N VAL A 202 -16.48 4.88 3.39
CA VAL A 202 -17.85 4.38 3.24
C VAL A 202 -18.00 2.95 3.80
N THR A 203 -16.97 2.13 3.69
CA THR A 203 -16.87 0.80 4.29
C THR A 203 -15.43 0.44 4.57
N LYS A 204 -15.19 -0.50 5.50
CA LYS A 204 -13.85 -0.99 5.84
C LYS A 204 -13.31 -2.06 4.90
N ALA A 205 -14.19 -2.77 4.20
CA ALA A 205 -13.88 -4.03 3.51
C ALA A 205 -13.15 -5.04 4.43
N PHE A 206 -12.72 -6.19 3.90
CA PHE A 206 -12.05 -7.23 4.67
C PHE A 206 -10.64 -6.86 5.11
N HIS A 207 -9.92 -6.06 4.30
CA HIS A 207 -8.56 -5.62 4.63
C HIS A 207 -8.53 -4.52 5.71
N GLY A 208 -9.66 -3.87 6.01
CA GLY A 208 -9.80 -2.91 7.11
C GLY A 208 -9.22 -1.52 6.87
N ALA A 209 -8.60 -1.29 5.70
CA ALA A 209 -8.03 0.01 5.32
C ALA A 209 -9.10 1.05 4.98
N GLY A 210 -10.30 0.60 4.63
CA GLY A 210 -11.43 1.44 4.24
C GLY A 210 -11.39 1.88 2.78
N LEU A 211 -12.57 1.99 2.18
CA LEU A 211 -12.78 2.49 0.83
C LEU A 211 -13.30 3.92 0.88
N VAL A 212 -12.79 4.77 -0.01
CA VAL A 212 -13.29 6.14 -0.22
C VAL A 212 -13.78 6.21 -1.65
N VAL A 213 -15.03 6.62 -1.84
CA VAL A 213 -15.64 6.89 -3.15
C VAL A 213 -16.34 8.25 -3.10
N PRO A 214 -16.53 8.93 -4.24
CA PRO A 214 -17.35 10.13 -4.28
C PRO A 214 -18.78 9.77 -3.85
N VAL A 215 -19.33 10.51 -2.89
CA VAL A 215 -20.74 10.45 -2.49
C VAL A 215 -21.31 11.85 -2.60
N ASP A 216 -22.39 12.01 -3.36
CA ASP A 216 -23.01 13.31 -3.58
C ASP A 216 -23.92 13.72 -2.40
N LYS A 217 -24.58 14.88 -2.53
CA LYS A 217 -25.46 15.42 -1.49
C LYS A 217 -26.75 14.63 -1.27
N ASN A 218 -27.07 13.69 -2.16
CA ASN A 218 -28.24 12.83 -2.12
C ASN A 218 -27.87 11.38 -1.74
N ASP A 219 -26.67 11.20 -1.18
CA ASP A 219 -26.08 9.90 -0.81
C ASP A 219 -25.84 8.95 -2.00
N VAL A 220 -25.73 9.48 -3.23
CA VAL A 220 -25.40 8.69 -4.43
C VAL A 220 -23.89 8.54 -4.57
N GLY A 221 -23.43 7.31 -4.67
CA GLY A 221 -22.04 6.88 -4.88
C GLY A 221 -21.70 5.56 -4.18
N TYR A 222 -22.44 5.19 -3.14
CA TYR A 222 -22.24 3.97 -2.36
C TYR A 222 -23.56 3.47 -1.75
N ARG A 223 -23.76 2.16 -1.82
CA ARG A 223 -24.74 1.44 -1.01
C ARG A 223 -24.12 0.18 -0.42
N GLU A 224 -24.62 -0.23 0.73
CA GLU A 224 -24.12 -1.41 1.45
C GLU A 224 -24.44 -2.72 0.71
N LEU A 225 -23.60 -3.73 0.93
CA LEU A 225 -23.92 -5.10 0.54
C LEU A 225 -25.13 -5.62 1.34
N PRO A 226 -25.97 -6.50 0.77
CA PRO A 226 -27.08 -7.12 1.51
C PRO A 226 -26.59 -8.06 2.63
N GLU A 227 -25.29 -8.32 2.71
CA GLU A 227 -24.66 -9.23 3.64
C GLU A 227 -23.63 -8.53 4.52
N THR A 228 -23.61 -8.87 5.80
CA THR A 228 -22.54 -8.41 6.71
C THR A 228 -21.21 -9.08 6.36
N ASN A 229 -20.08 -8.45 6.71
CA ASN A 229 -18.75 -9.04 6.48
C ASN A 229 -18.61 -10.44 7.11
N ALA A 230 -19.23 -10.69 8.26
CA ALA A 230 -19.21 -11.99 8.91
C ALA A 230 -19.98 -13.04 8.11
N ASN A 231 -21.12 -12.68 7.53
CA ASN A 231 -21.92 -13.60 6.73
C ASN A 231 -21.31 -13.81 5.34
N LEU A 232 -20.78 -12.76 4.71
CA LEU A 232 -20.03 -12.88 3.46
C LEU A 232 -18.83 -13.81 3.60
N LYS A 233 -18.08 -13.73 4.71
CA LYS A 233 -17.00 -14.71 4.99
C LYS A 233 -17.51 -16.15 5.10
N LYS A 234 -18.70 -16.38 5.67
CA LYS A 234 -19.30 -17.72 5.72
C LYS A 234 -19.71 -18.21 4.34
N ILE A 235 -20.29 -17.34 3.50
CA ILE A 235 -20.62 -17.65 2.10
C ILE A 235 -19.36 -18.04 1.34
N CYS A 236 -18.31 -17.22 1.43
CA CYS A 236 -17.03 -17.51 0.79
C CYS A 236 -16.43 -18.84 1.28
N LYS A 237 -16.52 -19.13 2.58
CA LYS A 237 -16.07 -20.40 3.15
C LYS A 237 -16.84 -21.58 2.59
N ALA A 238 -18.17 -21.49 2.52
CA ALA A 238 -19.00 -22.56 1.96
C ALA A 238 -18.64 -22.88 0.49
N ILE A 239 -18.30 -21.85 -0.30
CA ILE A 239 -17.86 -22.02 -1.68
C ILE A 239 -16.49 -22.71 -1.76
N VAL A 240 -15.52 -22.27 -0.96
CA VAL A 240 -14.16 -22.82 -0.99
C VAL A 240 -14.11 -24.25 -0.46
N ASP A 241 -14.88 -24.54 0.58
CA ASP A 241 -14.90 -25.86 1.22
C ASP A 241 -15.86 -26.85 0.54
N ALA A 242 -16.61 -26.42 -0.48
CA ALA A 242 -17.52 -27.30 -1.21
C ALA A 242 -16.76 -28.52 -1.79
N PRO A 243 -17.23 -29.77 -1.55
CA PRO A 243 -16.52 -30.98 -1.92
C PRO A 243 -16.56 -31.28 -3.42
N THR A 244 -17.54 -30.74 -4.15
CA THR A 244 -17.71 -30.93 -5.59
C THR A 244 -18.01 -29.62 -6.31
N ASP A 245 -17.76 -29.57 -7.61
CA ASP A 245 -18.07 -28.40 -8.43
C ASP A 245 -19.57 -28.12 -8.49
N GLU A 246 -20.40 -29.16 -8.47
CA GLU A 246 -21.86 -29.06 -8.45
C GLU A 246 -22.37 -28.40 -7.16
N GLU A 247 -21.83 -28.81 -6.01
CA GLU A 247 -22.15 -28.17 -4.73
C GLU A 247 -21.59 -26.74 -4.66
N ARG A 248 -20.41 -26.50 -5.25
CA ARG A 248 -19.83 -25.17 -5.31
C ARG A 248 -20.68 -24.21 -6.13
N VAL A 249 -21.18 -24.64 -7.29
CA VAL A 249 -22.09 -23.85 -8.13
C VAL A 249 -23.35 -23.47 -7.35
N LYS A 250 -23.92 -24.38 -6.55
CA LYS A 250 -25.05 -24.06 -5.66
C LYS A 250 -24.66 -23.06 -4.57
N ALA A 251 -23.50 -23.24 -3.94
CA ALA A 251 -22.98 -22.33 -2.92
C ALA A 251 -22.66 -20.93 -3.46
N PHE A 252 -22.47 -20.77 -4.77
CA PHE A 252 -22.28 -19.48 -5.44
C PHE A 252 -23.56 -18.66 -5.61
N ALA A 253 -24.75 -19.24 -5.40
CA ALA A 253 -26.02 -18.55 -5.63
C ALA A 253 -26.13 -17.18 -4.91
N PRO A 254 -25.74 -17.03 -3.63
CA PRO A 254 -25.76 -15.72 -2.96
C PRO A 254 -24.81 -14.70 -3.60
N ILE A 255 -23.66 -15.14 -4.12
CA ILE A 255 -22.73 -14.24 -4.84
C ILE A 255 -23.38 -13.77 -6.15
N GLN A 256 -24.07 -14.66 -6.89
CA GLN A 256 -24.75 -14.28 -8.14
C GLN A 256 -25.89 -13.27 -7.90
N GLU A 257 -26.61 -13.41 -6.79
CA GLU A 257 -27.63 -12.44 -6.37
C GLU A 257 -27.00 -11.08 -6.05
N MET A 258 -25.91 -11.05 -5.27
CA MET A 258 -25.16 -9.81 -5.01
C MET A 258 -24.60 -9.18 -6.29
N LEU A 259 -24.13 -9.96 -7.25
CA LEU A 259 -23.69 -9.44 -8.55
C LEU A 259 -24.83 -8.75 -9.30
N THR A 260 -26.06 -9.27 -9.20
CA THR A 260 -27.24 -8.65 -9.80
C THR A 260 -27.54 -7.31 -9.13
N PHE A 261 -27.49 -7.24 -7.81
CA PHE A 261 -27.65 -5.97 -7.09
C PHE A 261 -26.56 -4.96 -7.39
N VAL A 262 -25.31 -5.41 -7.58
CA VAL A 262 -24.22 -4.54 -8.02
C VAL A 262 -24.50 -3.95 -9.40
N GLN A 263 -25.11 -4.68 -10.33
CA GLN A 263 -25.48 -4.09 -11.63
C GLN A 263 -26.52 -2.98 -11.47
N PHE A 264 -27.57 -3.20 -10.68
CA PHE A 264 -28.54 -2.14 -10.36
C PHE A 264 -27.87 -0.94 -9.68
N ALA A 265 -26.96 -1.18 -8.74
CA ALA A 265 -26.20 -0.13 -8.09
C ALA A 265 -25.36 0.68 -9.10
N ASN A 266 -24.70 0.00 -10.05
CA ASN A 266 -23.92 0.68 -11.09
C ASN A 266 -24.80 1.54 -12.01
N ASP A 267 -25.98 1.03 -12.42
CA ASP A 267 -26.93 1.80 -13.24
C ASP A 267 -27.43 3.06 -12.51
N GLU A 268 -27.48 3.00 -11.18
CA GLU A 268 -27.88 4.09 -10.28
C GLU A 268 -26.68 4.90 -9.72
N CYS A 269 -25.49 4.74 -10.31
CA CYS A 269 -24.24 5.43 -9.96
C CYS A 269 -23.63 5.10 -8.57
N ASP A 270 -24.09 4.06 -7.88
CA ASP A 270 -23.55 3.56 -6.62
C ASP A 270 -22.38 2.57 -6.82
N TYR A 271 -21.35 3.04 -7.52
CA TYR A 271 -20.19 2.24 -7.94
C TYR A 271 -19.41 1.62 -6.76
N GLY A 272 -19.52 2.22 -5.56
CA GLY A 272 -18.84 1.74 -4.36
C GLY A 272 -19.30 0.34 -3.91
N MET A 273 -20.52 -0.11 -4.25
CA MET A 273 -21.01 -1.44 -3.87
C MET A 273 -20.23 -2.55 -4.59
N GLY A 274 -20.07 -2.44 -5.91
CA GLY A 274 -19.29 -3.39 -6.70
C GLY A 274 -17.81 -3.39 -6.35
N TYR A 275 -17.29 -2.21 -6.00
CA TYR A 275 -15.93 -2.06 -5.49
C TYR A 275 -15.74 -2.82 -4.16
N GLU A 276 -16.64 -2.67 -3.19
CA GLU A 276 -16.58 -3.38 -1.92
C GLU A 276 -16.65 -4.90 -2.09
N LEU A 277 -17.65 -5.41 -2.83
CA LEU A 277 -17.78 -6.86 -3.04
C LEU A 277 -16.55 -7.45 -3.73
N GLY A 278 -16.05 -6.79 -4.78
CA GLY A 278 -14.86 -7.21 -5.48
C GLY A 278 -13.63 -7.24 -4.57
N MET A 279 -13.50 -6.24 -3.71
CA MET A 279 -12.38 -6.13 -2.78
C MET A 279 -12.44 -7.19 -1.67
N ASP A 280 -13.62 -7.46 -1.12
CA ASP A 280 -13.82 -8.50 -0.12
C ASP A 280 -13.51 -9.90 -0.67
N LEU A 281 -13.94 -10.20 -1.89
CA LEU A 281 -13.61 -11.45 -2.59
C LEU A 281 -12.11 -11.55 -2.91
N PHE A 282 -11.48 -10.45 -3.34
CA PHE A 282 -10.03 -10.37 -3.53
C PHE A 282 -9.29 -10.69 -2.22
N CYS A 283 -9.71 -10.07 -1.12
CA CYS A 283 -9.15 -10.24 0.21
C CYS A 283 -9.42 -11.60 0.84
N TYR A 284 -10.46 -12.32 0.41
CA TYR A 284 -10.68 -13.70 0.82
C TYR A 284 -9.61 -14.64 0.23
N GLY A 285 -9.07 -14.30 -0.95
CA GLY A 285 -7.84 -14.90 -1.47
C GLY A 285 -7.99 -16.25 -2.18
N SER A 286 -9.21 -16.74 -2.41
CA SER A 286 -9.39 -18.00 -3.14
C SER A 286 -9.45 -17.79 -4.65
N HIS A 287 -8.78 -18.68 -5.40
CA HIS A 287 -8.76 -18.68 -6.86
C HIS A 287 -10.16 -18.85 -7.48
N TYR A 288 -11.11 -19.49 -6.76
CA TYR A 288 -12.51 -19.60 -7.21
C TYR A 288 -13.18 -18.25 -7.43
N PHE A 289 -12.70 -17.19 -6.79
CA PHE A 289 -13.26 -15.85 -6.93
C PHE A 289 -12.57 -15.00 -7.99
N HIS A 290 -11.44 -15.42 -8.57
CA HIS A 290 -10.66 -14.58 -9.49
C HIS A 290 -11.49 -14.07 -10.68
N LYS A 291 -12.34 -14.92 -11.24
CA LYS A 291 -13.25 -14.51 -12.34
C LYS A 291 -14.22 -13.43 -11.89
N THR A 292 -14.85 -13.60 -10.72
CA THR A 292 -15.80 -12.63 -10.16
C THR A 292 -15.11 -11.31 -9.81
N VAL A 293 -13.92 -11.36 -9.19
CA VAL A 293 -13.11 -10.18 -8.89
C VAL A 293 -12.72 -9.45 -10.19
N GLY A 294 -12.33 -10.19 -11.23
CA GLY A 294 -12.00 -9.64 -12.54
C GLY A 294 -13.19 -9.05 -13.31
N GLN A 295 -14.43 -9.36 -12.92
CA GLN A 295 -15.63 -8.70 -13.44
C GLN A 295 -15.97 -7.44 -12.65
N LEU A 296 -15.80 -7.48 -11.32
CA LEU A 296 -16.20 -6.41 -10.42
C LEU A 296 -15.20 -5.26 -10.36
N LEU A 297 -13.94 -5.57 -10.02
CA LEU A 297 -12.96 -4.54 -9.68
C LEU A 297 -12.54 -3.69 -10.90
N PRO A 298 -12.21 -4.25 -12.07
CA PRO A 298 -11.87 -3.44 -13.24
C PRO A 298 -13.00 -2.46 -13.60
N LEU A 299 -14.24 -2.95 -13.65
CA LEU A 299 -15.42 -2.12 -13.96
C LEU A 299 -15.62 -1.02 -12.91
N ALA A 300 -15.59 -1.37 -11.62
CA ALA A 300 -15.77 -0.40 -10.54
C ALA A 300 -14.69 0.70 -10.58
N TYR A 301 -13.43 0.33 -10.79
CA TYR A 301 -12.34 1.30 -10.96
C TYR A 301 -12.54 2.18 -12.19
N THR A 302 -12.93 1.62 -13.33
CA THR A 302 -13.21 2.42 -14.54
C THR A 302 -14.35 3.41 -14.33
N LEU A 303 -15.47 2.98 -13.72
CA LEU A 303 -16.60 3.86 -13.38
C LEU A 303 -16.19 4.98 -12.41
N LEU A 304 -15.31 4.67 -11.46
CA LEU A 304 -14.71 5.64 -10.52
C LEU A 304 -13.57 6.48 -11.14
N LYS A 305 -13.27 6.30 -12.44
CA LYS A 305 -12.17 6.97 -13.18
C LYS A 305 -10.78 6.69 -12.58
N ARG A 306 -10.57 5.48 -12.07
CA ARG A 306 -9.32 4.98 -11.48
C ARG A 306 -8.66 3.94 -12.40
N ASN A 307 -8.54 4.24 -13.69
CA ASN A 307 -8.18 3.26 -14.73
C ASN A 307 -6.86 2.52 -14.44
N LEU A 308 -5.86 3.17 -13.86
CA LEU A 308 -4.61 2.50 -13.48
C LEU A 308 -4.86 1.36 -12.47
N PHE A 309 -5.79 1.52 -11.54
CA PHE A 309 -6.12 0.46 -10.58
C PHE A 309 -6.84 -0.71 -11.26
N ALA A 310 -7.65 -0.45 -12.29
CA ALA A 310 -8.22 -1.51 -13.14
C ALA A 310 -7.13 -2.33 -13.83
N GLU A 311 -6.15 -1.66 -14.45
CA GLU A 311 -5.01 -2.35 -15.09
C GLU A 311 -4.18 -3.16 -14.08
N ILE A 312 -3.91 -2.60 -12.89
CA ILE A 312 -3.16 -3.28 -11.83
C ILE A 312 -3.89 -4.56 -11.40
N ILE A 313 -5.20 -4.50 -11.13
CA ILE A 313 -5.92 -5.67 -10.64
C ILE A 313 -6.03 -6.76 -11.72
N GLU A 314 -6.21 -6.41 -12.99
CA GLU A 314 -6.23 -7.37 -14.10
C GLU A 314 -4.89 -8.12 -14.20
N GLN A 315 -3.78 -7.36 -14.21
CA GLN A 315 -2.44 -7.94 -14.27
C GLN A 315 -2.13 -8.77 -13.01
N HIS A 316 -2.57 -8.30 -11.84
CA HIS A 316 -2.35 -9.00 -10.59
C HIS A 316 -3.12 -10.31 -10.54
N LEU A 317 -4.40 -10.35 -10.92
CA LEU A 317 -5.18 -11.59 -10.99
C LEU A 317 -4.64 -12.56 -12.03
N GLY A 318 -4.15 -12.05 -13.16
CA GLY A 318 -3.51 -12.87 -14.21
C GLY A 318 -2.19 -13.51 -13.77
N ASN A 319 -1.53 -12.96 -12.75
CA ASN A 319 -0.24 -13.45 -12.27
C ASN A 319 -0.08 -13.27 -10.74
N ARG A 320 -1.07 -13.76 -9.98
CA ARG A 320 -1.16 -13.55 -8.53
C ARG A 320 -0.24 -14.52 -7.79
N ARG A 321 1.01 -14.12 -7.58
CA ARG A 321 2.06 -14.96 -6.97
C ARG A 321 2.20 -14.71 -5.47
N GLU A 322 2.64 -15.74 -4.76
CA GLU A 322 3.07 -15.61 -3.35
C GLU A 322 4.59 -15.40 -3.22
N GLU A 323 5.37 -15.78 -4.23
CA GLU A 323 6.83 -15.79 -4.19
C GLU A 323 7.41 -15.18 -5.47
N HIS A 324 8.71 -14.91 -5.48
CA HIS A 324 9.42 -14.29 -6.60
C HIS A 324 8.79 -12.95 -7.04
N LEU A 325 8.46 -12.11 -6.05
CA LEU A 325 7.79 -10.83 -6.25
C LEU A 325 8.72 -9.75 -6.81
N ASP A 326 10.04 -9.93 -6.64
CA ASP A 326 11.06 -9.06 -7.23
C ASP A 326 11.15 -9.31 -8.75
N GLN A 327 10.37 -8.57 -9.53
CA GLN A 327 10.41 -8.59 -11.00
C GLN A 327 11.75 -8.13 -11.60
N LEU A 328 12.68 -7.59 -10.79
CA LEU A 328 14.01 -7.18 -11.22
C LEU A 328 15.09 -8.21 -10.85
N ALA A 329 14.77 -9.20 -10.02
CA ALA A 329 15.67 -10.29 -9.68
C ALA A 329 15.87 -11.23 -10.88
N SER A 330 17.13 -11.64 -11.08
CA SER A 330 17.60 -12.42 -12.23
C SER A 330 17.47 -13.92 -12.09
#